data_AF-A0A841L686-F1
#
_entry.id   AF-A0A841L686-F1
#
_cell.length_a   1.000
_cell.length_b   1.000
_cell.length_c   1.000
_cell.angle_alpha   90.00
_cell.angle_beta   90.00
_cell.angle_gamma   90.00
#
_symmetry.space_group_name_H-M   'P 1'
#
loop_
_entity.id
_entity.type
_entity.pdbx_description
1 polymer ?
#
loop_
_entity_poly.entity_id
_entity_poly.type
_entity_poly.pdbx_seq_one_letter_code
_entity_poly.pdbx_strand_id
1 'polypeptide(L)'
;MADEAIQGAAAMAGTSAAADAAGPVLAGAAPAAAIGASGGRMFHLDALRAFAMFFGVFVHGSAIDYNPDLLFETVREASDLFRMATFFLIGGFFTVMVYQRAKGGDYMRSRVQLLVVPLLASLIIVVPLTNWLNYCWHNEPVSLTRFLFDFEGLPPPNGKLEWHAHMWFLISMCIYAVLTPLLVTLAISKPARAGLDWFNARTTGWTLWALALLVAAAVVALRAAHDVVLKPVVADTPFAWIALATMNYLPYFALGGLAMLDRRLFAALHRLSISGLLIAGGGYAAINLWGDLLPRALERTVYWTMRGMLILFIISALMWAFERWFNKPSPVLSFAVDAAFSFYIFHLGTVFAVALLLQPLGLSIHGTYAGILVLVPLFTLSLHAFIIKPVPALRFIFNGKRPARRPAPAQGPA
;
A
#
# COMPACT_ATOMS: atom_id res chain seq x y z
N MET A 1 -48.94 44.22 -44.42
CA MET A 1 -50.02 44.11 -43.43
C MET A 1 -49.45 43.31 -42.26
N ALA A 2 -48.45 43.86 -41.56
CA ALA A 2 -48.46 45.10 -40.75
C ALA A 2 -48.70 44.68 -39.30
N ASP A 3 -47.89 45.01 -38.32
CA ASP A 3 -46.82 46.01 -38.18
C ASP A 3 -45.94 45.53 -37.00
N GLU A 4 -44.61 45.56 -37.09
CA GLU A 4 -43.74 46.71 -36.74
C GLU A 4 -43.94 47.16 -35.28
N ALA A 5 -42.94 47.49 -34.47
CA ALA A 5 -41.50 47.65 -34.56
C ALA A 5 -41.04 47.69 -33.06
N ILE A 6 -39.78 47.49 -32.71
CA ILE A 6 -38.73 48.52 -32.59
C ILE A 6 -37.52 47.71 -32.04
N GLN A 7 -36.46 47.39 -32.78
CA GLN A 7 -35.31 48.18 -33.27
C GLN A 7 -34.45 48.90 -32.21
N GLY A 8 -33.13 48.68 -32.33
CA GLY A 8 -32.06 49.58 -31.88
C GLY A 8 -31.05 48.91 -30.93
N ALA A 9 -29.72 49.05 -31.04
CA ALA A 9 -28.80 49.47 -32.09
C ALA A 9 -27.39 49.13 -31.58
N ALA A 10 -26.46 48.90 -32.50
CA ALA A 10 -25.03 48.76 -32.21
C ALA A 10 -24.36 50.11 -31.89
N ALA A 11 -23.23 50.04 -31.17
CA ALA A 11 -22.00 50.86 -31.30
C ALA A 11 -21.48 51.54 -30.01
N MET A 12 -20.27 51.11 -29.63
CA MET A 12 -19.05 51.90 -29.33
C MET A 12 -19.00 52.93 -28.19
N ALA A 13 -17.96 52.75 -27.36
CA ALA A 13 -17.23 53.71 -26.50
C ALA A 13 -18.01 54.32 -25.31
N GLY A 14 -17.49 54.45 -24.08
CA GLY A 14 -16.18 54.22 -23.49
C GLY A 14 -16.17 54.89 -22.10
N THR A 15 -15.46 54.26 -21.15
CA THR A 15 -14.93 54.78 -19.87
C THR A 15 -15.89 55.24 -18.75
N SER A 16 -15.89 54.52 -17.62
CA SER A 16 -15.29 54.98 -16.35
C SER A 16 -15.88 54.27 -15.10
N ALA A 17 -15.01 53.50 -14.43
CA ALA A 17 -14.88 53.30 -12.97
C ALA A 17 -16.02 52.68 -12.11
N ALA A 18 -15.67 51.50 -11.57
CA ALA A 18 -15.61 51.17 -10.13
C ALA A 18 -16.44 49.97 -9.63
N ALA A 19 -15.79 49.23 -8.72
CA ALA A 19 -16.31 48.37 -7.65
C ALA A 19 -16.37 46.84 -7.89
N ASP A 20 -15.21 46.21 -7.64
CA ASP A 20 -15.00 45.16 -6.63
C ASP A 20 -16.18 44.27 -6.19
N ALA A 21 -16.02 42.96 -6.41
CA ALA A 21 -16.49 41.93 -5.49
C ALA A 21 -15.62 40.67 -5.61
N ALA A 22 -14.41 40.75 -5.04
CA ALA A 22 -13.60 39.59 -4.71
C ALA A 22 -14.24 38.81 -3.55
N GLY A 23 -14.62 37.55 -3.80
CA GLY A 23 -14.94 36.56 -2.76
C GLY A 23 -13.66 35.85 -2.27
N PRO A 24 -13.54 35.49 -0.99
CA PRO A 24 -12.27 35.50 -0.27
C PRO A 24 -11.36 34.33 -0.67
N VAL A 25 -10.30 34.68 -1.39
CA VAL A 25 -9.03 33.94 -1.36
C VAL A 25 -8.54 33.98 0.08
N LEU A 26 -8.52 32.84 0.76
CA LEU A 26 -7.87 32.69 2.07
C LEU A 26 -6.36 32.92 1.91
N ALA A 27 -5.99 34.20 1.89
CA ALA A 27 -4.65 34.70 2.11
C ALA A 27 -4.32 34.49 3.59
N GLY A 28 -3.79 33.31 3.88
CA GLY A 28 -3.08 32.98 5.10
C GLY A 28 -1.80 32.25 4.71
N ALA A 29 -0.80 33.00 4.24
CA ALA A 29 0.50 32.48 3.88
C ALA A 29 1.27 32.00 5.14
N ALA A 30 1.73 30.75 5.07
CA ALA A 30 2.70 30.03 5.92
C ALA A 30 2.29 29.71 7.38
N PRO A 31 2.41 28.44 7.81
CA PRO A 31 3.71 27.77 7.89
C PRO A 31 3.71 26.36 7.29
N ALA A 32 3.58 26.24 5.97
CA ALA A 32 4.08 25.07 5.23
C ALA A 32 5.55 25.28 4.77
N ALA A 33 6.03 26.52 4.76
CA ALA A 33 7.40 26.88 4.36
C ALA A 33 8.47 26.40 5.36
N ALA A 34 8.10 26.08 6.60
CA ALA A 34 9.03 25.57 7.61
C ALA A 34 9.27 24.04 7.56
N ILE A 35 8.62 23.31 6.65
CA ILE A 35 9.01 21.92 6.32
C ILE A 35 9.88 21.89 5.05
N GLY A 36 10.21 23.07 4.48
CA GLY A 36 11.02 23.22 3.27
C GLY A 36 12.44 23.74 3.52
N ALA A 37 12.65 24.56 4.55
CA ALA A 37 13.99 25.09 4.87
C ALA A 37 14.93 24.05 5.52
N SER A 38 14.37 22.95 6.02
CA SER A 38 15.09 21.75 6.51
C SER A 38 14.42 20.45 6.03
N GLY A 39 13.77 20.52 4.86
CA GLY A 39 12.91 19.48 4.27
C GLY A 39 13.65 18.23 3.80
N GLY A 40 14.31 17.54 4.72
CA GLY A 40 14.91 16.24 4.48
C GLY A 40 13.83 15.23 4.09
N ARG A 41 14.06 14.52 2.99
CA ARG A 41 13.37 13.27 2.67
C ARG A 41 13.27 12.42 3.95
N MET A 42 12.09 11.91 4.29
CA MET A 42 11.91 11.05 5.46
C MET A 42 12.49 9.66 5.16
N PHE A 43 13.81 9.55 5.29
CA PHE A 43 14.58 8.37 4.93
C PHE A 43 14.11 7.13 5.68
N HIS A 44 13.69 7.28 6.94
CA HIS A 44 13.21 6.18 7.76
C HIS A 44 11.90 5.57 7.24
N LEU A 45 10.93 6.35 6.75
CA LEU A 45 9.69 5.82 6.18
C LEU A 45 9.95 5.10 4.85
N ASP A 46 10.85 5.66 4.04
CA ASP A 46 11.32 5.01 2.81
C ASP A 46 12.04 3.69 3.12
N ALA A 47 12.89 3.66 4.15
CA ALA A 47 13.60 2.48 4.60
C ALA A 47 12.65 1.41 5.17
N LEU A 48 11.69 1.81 5.99
CA LEU A 48 10.70 0.89 6.55
C LEU A 48 9.84 0.27 5.43
N ARG A 49 9.44 1.07 4.45
CA ARG A 49 8.74 0.57 3.26
C ARG A 49 9.59 -0.42 2.46
N ALA A 50 10.87 -0.10 2.23
CA ALA A 50 11.77 -0.99 1.51
C ALA A 50 12.01 -2.30 2.27
N PHE A 51 12.22 -2.22 3.59
CA PHE A 51 12.33 -3.38 4.47
C PHE A 51 11.10 -4.30 4.38
N ALA A 52 9.90 -3.73 4.55
CA ALA A 52 8.65 -4.47 4.43
C ALA A 52 8.52 -5.13 3.04
N MET A 53 9.05 -4.51 1.99
CA MET A 53 9.02 -5.05 0.63
C MET A 53 9.90 -6.27 0.48
N PHE A 54 11.15 -6.17 0.92
CA PHE A 54 12.08 -7.29 0.83
C PHE A 54 11.68 -8.44 1.77
N PHE A 55 11.07 -8.15 2.92
CA PHE A 55 10.50 -9.19 3.78
C PHE A 55 9.44 -10.06 3.06
N GLY A 56 8.83 -9.55 1.99
CA GLY A 56 7.89 -10.30 1.17
C GLY A 56 8.45 -11.62 0.63
N VAL A 57 9.76 -11.73 0.36
CA VAL A 57 10.36 -12.98 -0.14
C VAL A 57 10.28 -14.11 0.88
N PHE A 58 10.31 -13.82 2.17
CA PHE A 58 10.18 -14.85 3.20
C PHE A 58 8.78 -15.48 3.16
N VAL A 59 7.75 -14.64 3.06
CA VAL A 59 6.36 -15.10 2.96
C VAL A 59 6.08 -15.84 1.66
N HIS A 60 6.51 -15.24 0.54
CA HIS A 60 6.21 -15.83 -0.76
C HIS A 60 7.09 -17.05 -1.03
N GLY A 61 8.30 -17.09 -0.49
CA GLY A 61 9.14 -18.27 -0.49
C GLY A 61 8.50 -19.43 0.27
N SER A 62 7.75 -19.16 1.35
CA SER A 62 7.02 -20.21 2.06
C SER A 62 5.76 -20.68 1.32
N ALA A 63 5.35 -20.03 0.22
CA ALA A 63 4.23 -20.45 -0.60
C ALA A 63 4.56 -21.62 -1.55
N ILE A 64 5.79 -22.14 -1.52
CA ILE A 64 6.19 -23.36 -2.24
C ILE A 64 5.64 -24.64 -1.60
N ASP A 65 5.15 -24.54 -0.37
CA ASP A 65 4.52 -25.65 0.33
C ASP A 65 3.27 -25.15 1.06
N TYR A 66 2.15 -25.79 0.77
CA TYR A 66 0.87 -25.52 1.43
C TYR A 66 0.60 -26.47 2.59
N ASN A 67 1.49 -27.43 2.85
CA ASN A 67 1.39 -28.28 4.02
C ASN A 67 1.68 -27.48 5.31
N PRO A 68 1.11 -27.91 6.44
CA PRO A 68 1.35 -27.28 7.73
C PRO A 68 2.80 -27.51 8.15
N ASP A 69 3.62 -26.49 7.99
CA ASP A 69 5.00 -26.43 8.43
C ASP A 69 5.18 -25.26 9.40
N LEU A 70 5.74 -25.54 10.57
CA LEU A 70 5.83 -24.57 11.66
C LEU A 70 6.64 -23.33 11.27
N LEU A 71 7.74 -23.50 10.53
CA LEU A 71 8.57 -22.39 10.07
C LEU A 71 7.79 -21.52 9.09
N PHE A 72 7.13 -22.13 8.11
CA PHE A 72 6.38 -21.43 7.08
C PHE A 72 5.17 -20.69 7.64
N GLU A 73 4.41 -21.31 8.56
CA GLU A 73 3.31 -20.67 9.26
C GLU A 73 3.80 -19.48 10.11
N THR A 74 4.86 -19.68 10.90
CA THR A 74 5.43 -18.61 11.73
C THR A 74 5.88 -17.42 10.89
N VAL A 75 6.51 -17.65 9.74
CA VAL A 75 6.96 -16.58 8.82
C VAL A 75 5.76 -15.81 8.23
N ARG A 76 4.70 -16.52 7.82
CA ARG A 76 3.49 -15.90 7.26
C ARG A 76 2.78 -15.05 8.32
N GLU A 77 2.56 -15.61 9.51
CA GLU A 77 1.94 -14.92 10.65
C GLU A 77 2.76 -13.70 11.08
N ALA A 78 4.07 -13.87 11.29
CA ALA A 78 4.95 -12.76 11.65
C ALA A 78 4.92 -11.64 10.60
N SER A 79 4.91 -11.97 9.30
CA SER A 79 4.78 -10.95 8.27
C SER A 79 3.43 -10.25 8.28
N ASP A 80 2.34 -10.98 8.48
CA ASP A 80 0.99 -10.43 8.40
C ASP A 80 0.71 -9.44 9.55
N LEU A 81 1.38 -9.64 10.69
CA LEU A 81 1.33 -8.73 11.84
C LEU A 81 1.99 -7.35 11.62
N PHE A 82 2.71 -7.13 10.52
CA PHE A 82 3.24 -5.79 10.23
C PHE A 82 3.21 -5.40 8.74
N ARG A 83 3.62 -6.28 7.83
CA ARG A 83 4.01 -5.91 6.46
C ARG A 83 2.90 -5.16 5.71
N MET A 84 1.70 -5.73 5.63
CA MET A 84 0.59 -5.12 4.88
C MET A 84 0.08 -3.85 5.55
N ALA A 85 -0.14 -3.88 6.85
CA ALA A 85 -0.64 -2.72 7.57
C ALA A 85 0.39 -1.55 7.58
N THR A 86 1.70 -1.86 7.68
CA THR A 86 2.78 -0.88 7.47
C THR A 86 2.71 -0.26 6.08
N PHE A 87 2.54 -1.06 5.02
CA PHE A 87 2.43 -0.55 3.66
C PHE A 87 1.25 0.39 3.47
N PHE A 88 0.08 0.01 3.97
CA PHE A 88 -1.10 0.83 3.82
C PHE A 88 -1.00 2.11 4.64
N LEU A 89 -0.45 2.07 5.86
CA LEU A 89 -0.22 3.26 6.67
C LEU A 89 0.77 4.23 6.00
N ILE A 90 1.96 3.75 5.62
CA ILE A 90 2.95 4.59 4.93
C ILE A 90 2.42 5.05 3.56
N GLY A 91 1.68 4.18 2.87
CA GLY A 91 1.01 4.46 1.61
C GLY A 91 0.00 5.60 1.74
N GLY A 92 -0.84 5.59 2.77
CA GLY A 92 -1.78 6.66 3.09
C GLY A 92 -1.09 7.99 3.37
N PHE A 93 -0.03 7.95 4.18
CA PHE A 93 0.78 9.11 4.49
C PHE A 93 1.35 9.77 3.22
N PHE A 94 2.03 9.01 2.35
CA PHE A 94 2.59 9.55 1.11
C PHE A 94 1.52 9.92 0.08
N THR A 95 0.40 9.23 0.05
CA THR A 95 -0.69 9.54 -0.89
C THR A 95 -1.32 10.88 -0.57
N VAL A 96 -1.61 11.15 0.71
CA VAL A 96 -2.09 12.45 1.17
C VAL A 96 -1.02 13.53 0.98
N MET A 97 0.25 13.24 1.25
CA MET A 97 1.34 14.20 1.04
C MET A 97 1.42 14.71 -0.39
N VAL A 98 1.31 13.81 -1.36
CA VAL A 98 1.32 14.19 -2.78
C VAL A 98 0.02 14.88 -3.16
N TYR A 99 -1.13 14.43 -2.65
CA TYR A 99 -2.41 15.10 -2.89
C TYR A 99 -2.36 16.58 -2.45
N GLN A 100 -1.81 16.87 -1.27
CA GLN A 100 -1.65 18.24 -0.77
C GLN A 100 -0.70 19.12 -1.61
N ARG A 101 0.24 18.50 -2.33
CA ARG A 101 1.24 19.20 -3.17
C ARG A 101 0.82 19.32 -4.62
N ALA A 102 -0.13 18.50 -5.07
CA ALA A 102 -0.57 18.47 -6.46
C ALA A 102 -1.52 19.63 -6.78
N LYS A 103 -1.45 20.14 -8.00
CA LYS A 103 -2.38 21.15 -8.52
C LYS A 103 -3.46 20.46 -9.36
N GLY A 104 -4.74 20.69 -9.04
CA GLY A 104 -5.86 20.17 -9.84
C GLY A 104 -5.78 18.66 -10.15
N GLY A 105 -6.03 18.29 -11.40
CA GLY A 105 -6.05 16.89 -11.88
C GLY A 105 -4.68 16.18 -11.92
N ASP A 106 -3.57 16.88 -11.64
CA ASP A 106 -2.23 16.29 -11.68
C ASP A 106 -2.05 15.15 -10.67
N TYR A 107 -2.77 15.21 -9.54
CA TYR A 107 -2.80 14.12 -8.57
C TYR A 107 -3.26 12.83 -9.24
N MET A 108 -4.44 12.82 -9.87
CA MET A 108 -4.99 11.58 -10.43
C MET A 108 -4.13 11.05 -11.56
N ARG A 109 -3.61 11.95 -12.41
CA ARG A 109 -2.65 11.58 -13.47
C ARG A 109 -1.40 10.91 -12.92
N SER A 110 -0.85 11.42 -11.82
CA SER A 110 0.31 10.81 -11.17
C SER A 110 -0.01 9.42 -10.61
N ARG A 111 -1.23 9.20 -10.09
CA ARG A 111 -1.66 7.91 -9.55
C ARG A 111 -1.87 6.87 -10.64
N VAL A 112 -2.47 7.26 -11.77
CA VAL A 112 -2.62 6.36 -12.93
C VAL A 112 -1.24 5.88 -13.40
N GLN A 113 -0.27 6.78 -13.51
CA GLN A 113 1.08 6.41 -13.94
C GLN A 113 1.81 5.54 -12.92
N LEU A 114 1.70 5.85 -11.63
CA LEU A 114 2.45 5.16 -10.57
C LEU A 114 1.83 3.81 -10.18
N LEU A 115 0.50 3.68 -10.27
CA LEU A 115 -0.24 2.54 -9.76
C LEU A 115 -0.92 1.74 -10.88
N VAL A 116 -1.74 2.39 -11.71
CA VAL A 116 -2.60 1.70 -12.69
C VAL A 116 -1.78 1.12 -13.84
N VAL A 117 -0.82 1.86 -14.39
CA VAL A 117 0.02 1.37 -15.50
C VAL A 117 0.81 0.11 -15.10
N PRO A 118 1.55 0.09 -13.97
CA PRO A 118 2.21 -1.14 -13.52
C PRO A 118 1.24 -2.25 -13.14
N LEU A 119 0.08 -1.93 -12.57
CA LEU A 119 -0.94 -2.92 -12.25
C LEU A 119 -1.42 -3.64 -13.49
N LEU A 120 -1.88 -2.92 -14.52
CA LEU A 120 -2.39 -3.53 -15.74
C LEU A 120 -1.33 -4.34 -16.48
N ALA A 121 -0.11 -3.80 -16.58
CA ALA A 121 1.01 -4.53 -17.18
C ALA A 121 1.33 -5.82 -16.40
N SER A 122 1.28 -5.77 -15.08
CA SER A 122 1.52 -6.94 -14.23
C SER A 122 0.40 -7.97 -14.33
N LEU A 123 -0.86 -7.55 -14.36
CA LEU A 123 -2.01 -8.45 -14.51
C LEU A 123 -2.03 -9.16 -15.86
N ILE A 124 -1.57 -8.49 -16.93
CA ILE A 124 -1.56 -9.07 -18.28
C ILE A 124 -0.33 -9.96 -18.51
N ILE A 125 0.83 -9.58 -17.97
CA ILE A 125 2.11 -10.24 -18.30
C ILE A 125 2.62 -11.09 -17.12
N VAL A 126 2.75 -10.47 -15.95
CA VAL A 126 3.47 -11.06 -14.82
C VAL A 126 2.63 -12.09 -14.07
N VAL A 127 1.34 -11.84 -13.86
CA VAL A 127 0.47 -12.73 -13.10
C VAL A 127 0.18 -14.04 -13.84
N PRO A 128 -0.15 -14.06 -15.14
CA PRO A 128 -0.33 -15.32 -15.87
C PRO A 128 0.94 -16.18 -15.85
N LEU A 129 2.12 -15.55 -16.04
CA LEU A 129 3.40 -16.24 -15.94
C LEU A 129 3.65 -16.79 -14.53
N THR A 130 3.33 -16.02 -13.50
CA THR A 130 3.46 -16.45 -12.10
C THR A 130 2.56 -17.64 -11.80
N ASN A 131 1.30 -17.60 -12.25
CA ASN A 131 0.35 -18.70 -12.07
C ASN A 131 0.74 -19.95 -12.85
N TRP A 132 1.30 -19.81 -14.06
CA TRP A 132 1.85 -20.92 -14.82
C TRP A 132 3.02 -21.59 -14.07
N LEU A 133 3.97 -20.79 -13.56
CA LEU A 133 5.09 -21.33 -12.79
C LEU A 133 4.63 -22.00 -11.49
N ASN A 134 3.66 -21.40 -10.79
CA ASN A 134 3.02 -21.99 -9.61
C ASN A 134 2.35 -23.34 -9.95
N TYR A 135 1.64 -23.41 -11.08
CA TYR A 135 1.03 -24.64 -11.56
C TYR A 135 2.09 -25.72 -11.80
N CYS A 136 3.14 -25.41 -12.58
CA CYS A 136 4.22 -26.36 -12.88
C CYS A 136 5.01 -26.82 -11.66
N TRP A 137 5.06 -26.02 -10.59
CA TRP A 137 5.71 -26.42 -9.34
C TRP A 137 4.89 -27.44 -8.55
N HIS A 138 3.57 -27.27 -8.50
CA HIS A 138 2.67 -28.14 -7.72
C HIS A 138 2.05 -29.29 -8.53
N ASN A 139 2.26 -29.33 -9.84
CA ASN A 139 1.67 -30.30 -10.76
C ASN A 139 2.73 -30.75 -11.78
N GLU A 140 2.35 -31.64 -12.68
CA GLU A 140 3.23 -31.98 -13.81
C GLU A 140 3.48 -30.75 -14.69
N PRO A 141 4.74 -30.42 -15.03
CA PRO A 141 5.05 -29.24 -15.84
C PRO A 141 4.40 -29.30 -17.23
N VAL A 142 3.75 -28.21 -17.62
CA VAL A 142 3.11 -28.05 -18.93
C VAL A 142 3.67 -26.84 -19.67
N SER A 143 3.51 -26.79 -21.00
CA SER A 143 3.88 -25.61 -21.78
C SER A 143 3.00 -24.40 -21.42
N LEU A 144 3.58 -23.20 -21.54
CA LEU A 144 2.85 -21.95 -21.32
C LEU A 144 1.65 -21.82 -22.26
N THR A 145 1.77 -22.27 -23.51
CA THR A 145 0.66 -22.22 -24.47
C THR A 145 -0.51 -23.09 -24.04
N ARG A 146 -0.24 -24.30 -23.54
CA ARG A 146 -1.29 -25.18 -23.03
C ARG A 146 -1.96 -24.57 -21.80
N PHE A 147 -1.17 -24.01 -20.88
CA PHE A 147 -1.71 -23.33 -19.70
C PHE A 147 -2.61 -22.13 -20.05
N LEU A 148 -2.25 -21.35 -21.06
CA LEU A 148 -3.00 -20.14 -21.43
C LEU A 148 -4.24 -20.42 -22.29
N PHE A 149 -4.19 -21.42 -23.17
CA PHE A 149 -5.21 -21.64 -24.20
C PHE A 149 -5.99 -22.95 -24.07
N ASP A 150 -5.55 -23.87 -23.20
CA ASP A 150 -6.15 -25.18 -22.95
C ASP A 150 -6.20 -25.48 -21.44
N PHE A 151 -6.52 -24.45 -20.62
CA PHE A 151 -6.54 -24.58 -19.16
C PHE A 151 -7.60 -25.59 -18.67
N GLU A 152 -8.75 -25.67 -19.36
CA GLU A 152 -9.83 -26.61 -19.01
C GLU A 152 -9.44 -28.08 -19.22
N GLY A 153 -8.50 -28.35 -20.14
CA GLY A 153 -7.95 -29.69 -20.40
C GLY A 153 -6.83 -30.10 -19.43
N LEU A 154 -6.48 -29.25 -18.46
CA LEU A 154 -5.45 -29.53 -17.47
C LEU A 154 -6.03 -30.19 -16.21
N PRO A 155 -5.24 -31.06 -15.53
CA PRO A 155 -5.58 -31.51 -14.19
C PRO A 155 -5.86 -30.32 -13.25
N PRO A 156 -6.80 -30.47 -12.30
CA PRO A 156 -7.07 -29.45 -11.29
C PRO A 156 -5.78 -29.01 -10.59
N PRO A 157 -5.57 -27.70 -10.40
CA PRO A 157 -4.34 -27.20 -9.82
C PRO A 157 -4.23 -27.60 -8.34
N ASN A 158 -3.15 -28.30 -7.98
CA ASN A 158 -2.82 -28.57 -6.57
C ASN A 158 -2.43 -27.31 -5.77
N GLY A 159 -1.93 -26.28 -6.46
CA GLY A 159 -1.56 -25.00 -5.87
C GLY A 159 -2.63 -23.93 -6.06
N LYS A 160 -2.64 -22.92 -5.18
CA LYS A 160 -3.64 -21.84 -5.24
C LYS A 160 -3.34 -20.89 -6.40
N LEU A 161 -4.18 -20.89 -7.43
CA LEU A 161 -4.11 -19.94 -8.53
C LEU A 161 -5.06 -18.77 -8.28
N GLU A 162 -4.54 -17.55 -8.32
CA GLU A 162 -5.34 -16.33 -8.15
C GLU A 162 -5.06 -15.38 -9.31
N TRP A 163 -6.11 -14.86 -9.95
CA TRP A 163 -5.97 -13.96 -11.11
C TRP A 163 -5.24 -12.64 -10.77
N HIS A 164 -5.23 -12.25 -9.49
CA HIS A 164 -4.50 -11.09 -8.99
C HIS A 164 -3.16 -11.44 -8.36
N ALA A 165 -2.92 -12.71 -8.01
CA ALA A 165 -1.78 -13.13 -7.18
C ALA A 165 -1.53 -12.14 -6.01
N HIS A 166 -0.28 -11.71 -5.79
CA HIS A 166 0.07 -10.70 -4.79
C HIS A 166 -0.17 -9.24 -5.22
N MET A 167 -0.77 -8.99 -6.40
CA MET A 167 -1.10 -7.65 -6.92
C MET A 167 -2.31 -7.00 -6.23
N TRP A 168 -3.03 -7.75 -5.38
CA TRP A 168 -4.19 -7.25 -4.63
C TRP A 168 -3.88 -5.97 -3.85
N PHE A 169 -2.66 -5.83 -3.31
CA PHE A 169 -2.21 -4.61 -2.62
C PHE A 169 -2.27 -3.38 -3.53
N LEU A 170 -1.81 -3.51 -4.77
CA LEU A 170 -1.81 -2.42 -5.74
C LEU A 170 -3.22 -2.06 -6.22
N ILE A 171 -4.11 -3.07 -6.33
CA ILE A 171 -5.55 -2.86 -6.58
C ILE A 171 -6.18 -2.04 -5.45
N SER A 172 -5.98 -2.44 -4.19
CA SER A 172 -6.49 -1.68 -3.03
C SER A 172 -5.91 -0.26 -2.99
N MET A 173 -4.62 -0.08 -3.31
CA MET A 173 -4.01 1.25 -3.41
C MET A 173 -4.61 2.12 -4.51
N CYS A 174 -5.05 1.55 -5.64
CA CYS A 174 -5.78 2.30 -6.67
C CYS A 174 -7.13 2.79 -6.15
N ILE A 175 -7.87 1.94 -5.43
CA ILE A 175 -9.15 2.31 -4.79
C ILE A 175 -8.91 3.44 -3.79
N TYR A 176 -7.93 3.29 -2.90
CA TYR A 176 -7.62 4.33 -1.92
C TYR A 176 -7.13 5.63 -2.56
N ALA A 177 -6.39 5.56 -3.67
CA ALA A 177 -5.97 6.75 -4.41
C ALA A 177 -7.18 7.54 -4.93
N VAL A 178 -8.23 6.85 -5.40
CA VAL A 178 -9.51 7.45 -5.81
C VAL A 178 -10.28 8.01 -4.62
N LEU A 179 -10.28 7.32 -3.47
CA LEU A 179 -10.97 7.78 -2.26
C LEU A 179 -10.25 8.94 -1.54
N THR A 180 -8.95 9.15 -1.80
CA THR A 180 -8.12 10.12 -1.08
C THR A 180 -8.70 11.54 -1.05
N PRO A 181 -9.20 12.13 -2.17
CA PRO A 181 -9.79 13.48 -2.13
C PRO A 181 -10.96 13.57 -1.15
N LEU A 182 -11.83 12.56 -1.12
CA LEU A 182 -12.95 12.48 -0.17
C LEU A 182 -12.43 12.35 1.27
N LEU A 183 -11.52 11.41 1.52
CA LEU A 183 -10.94 11.19 2.85
C LEU A 183 -10.26 12.45 3.40
N VAL A 184 -9.51 13.17 2.57
CA VAL A 184 -8.87 14.43 2.96
C VAL A 184 -9.91 15.52 3.21
N THR A 185 -10.91 15.65 2.35
CA THR A 185 -12.00 16.65 2.53
C THR A 185 -12.74 16.43 3.85
N LEU A 186 -13.07 15.16 4.16
CA LEU A 186 -13.67 14.79 5.44
C LEU A 186 -12.73 15.10 6.61
N ALA A 187 -11.45 14.73 6.51
CA ALA A 187 -10.45 14.93 7.57
C ALA A 187 -10.17 16.41 7.88
N ILE A 188 -10.23 17.31 6.88
CA ILE A 188 -9.99 18.74 7.10
C ILE A 188 -11.24 19.53 7.46
N SER A 189 -12.42 18.91 7.45
CA SER A 189 -13.68 19.56 7.80
C SER A 189 -13.65 20.07 9.25
N LYS A 190 -14.39 21.15 9.52
CA LYS A 190 -14.52 21.72 10.88
C LYS A 190 -14.90 20.67 11.94
N PRO A 191 -15.92 19.80 11.75
CA PRO A 191 -16.27 18.79 12.75
C PRO A 191 -15.16 17.75 12.94
N ALA A 192 -14.49 17.30 11.88
CA ALA A 192 -13.40 16.34 12.00
C ALA A 192 -12.20 16.92 12.75
N ARG A 193 -11.82 18.18 12.47
CA ARG A 193 -10.75 18.88 13.20
C ARG A 193 -11.09 19.06 14.67
N ALA A 194 -12.31 19.48 14.98
CA ALA A 194 -12.78 19.61 16.36
C ALA A 194 -12.75 18.26 17.10
N GLY A 195 -13.18 17.17 16.44
CA GLY A 195 -13.09 15.81 16.98
C GLY A 195 -11.65 15.36 17.21
N LEU A 196 -10.73 15.67 16.29
CA LEU A 196 -9.31 15.34 16.42
C LEU A 196 -8.63 16.13 17.55
N ASP A 197 -8.94 17.42 17.70
CA ASP A 197 -8.43 18.23 18.80
C ASP A 197 -8.98 17.75 20.15
N TRP A 198 -10.28 17.41 20.21
CA TRP A 198 -10.89 16.79 21.39
C TRP A 198 -10.21 15.46 21.75
N PHE A 199 -9.99 14.60 20.75
CA PHE A 199 -9.30 13.32 20.92
C PHE A 199 -7.88 13.55 21.48
N ASN A 200 -7.09 14.38 20.81
CA ASN A 200 -5.73 14.69 21.22
C ASN A 200 -5.67 15.25 22.66
N ALA A 201 -6.60 16.14 23.03
CA ALA A 201 -6.66 16.70 24.37
C ALA A 201 -6.92 15.61 25.44
N ARG A 202 -7.84 14.67 25.17
CA ARG A 202 -8.22 13.61 26.12
C ARG A 202 -7.25 12.44 26.18
N THR A 203 -6.49 12.19 25.10
CA THR A 203 -5.57 11.06 25.03
C THR A 203 -4.13 11.44 25.31
N THR A 204 -3.85 12.67 25.76
CA THR A 204 -2.48 13.14 26.03
C THR A 204 -1.72 12.14 26.91
N GLY A 205 -0.58 11.64 26.44
CA GLY A 205 0.25 10.64 27.13
C GLY A 205 -0.04 9.17 26.76
N TRP A 206 -1.25 8.86 26.32
CA TRP A 206 -1.70 7.52 25.93
C TRP A 206 -2.32 7.47 24.52
N THR A 207 -2.04 8.49 23.69
CA THR A 207 -2.55 8.62 22.32
C THR A 207 -2.31 7.37 21.49
N LEU A 208 -1.15 6.74 21.60
CA LEU A 208 -0.85 5.50 20.86
C LEU A 208 -1.80 4.35 21.25
N TRP A 209 -2.14 4.20 22.53
CA TRP A 209 -3.10 3.20 22.99
C TRP A 209 -4.51 3.49 22.48
N ALA A 210 -4.93 4.75 22.55
CA ALA A 210 -6.22 5.18 22.05
C ALA A 210 -6.32 4.96 20.52
N LEU A 211 -5.26 5.24 19.77
CA LEU A 211 -5.17 4.95 18.34
C LEU A 211 -5.20 3.44 18.06
N ALA A 212 -4.48 2.63 18.84
CA ALA A 212 -4.46 1.17 18.68
C ALA A 212 -5.87 0.59 18.85
N LEU A 213 -6.58 1.02 19.90
CA LEU A 213 -7.96 0.62 20.14
C LEU A 213 -8.91 1.13 19.05
N LEU A 214 -8.78 2.40 18.63
CA LEU A 214 -9.64 2.98 17.60
C LEU A 214 -9.47 2.27 16.24
N VAL A 215 -8.23 1.99 15.84
CA VAL A 215 -7.93 1.25 14.61
C VAL A 215 -8.47 -0.17 14.71
N ALA A 216 -8.26 -0.85 15.84
CA ALA A 216 -8.76 -2.20 16.06
C ALA A 216 -10.29 -2.26 16.00
N ALA A 217 -10.98 -1.31 16.65
CA ALA A 217 -12.43 -1.17 16.59
C ALA A 217 -12.92 -0.89 15.16
N ALA A 218 -12.22 -0.02 14.41
CA ALA A 218 -12.54 0.25 13.01
C ALA A 218 -12.36 -0.99 12.11
N VAL A 219 -11.30 -1.80 12.34
CA VAL A 219 -11.09 -3.07 11.63
C VAL A 219 -12.24 -4.04 11.92
N VAL A 220 -12.60 -4.23 13.20
CA VAL A 220 -13.75 -5.08 13.60
C VAL A 220 -15.03 -4.61 12.91
N ALA A 221 -15.32 -3.31 12.96
CA ALA A 221 -16.53 -2.74 12.37
C ALA A 221 -16.57 -2.92 10.85
N LEU A 222 -15.45 -2.68 10.15
CA LEU A 222 -15.38 -2.85 8.69
C LEU A 222 -15.45 -4.32 8.27
N ARG A 223 -14.88 -5.24 9.05
CA ARG A 223 -15.04 -6.68 8.80
C ARG A 223 -16.48 -7.14 9.03
N ALA A 224 -17.14 -6.65 10.08
CA ALA A 224 -18.56 -6.92 10.31
C ALA A 224 -19.44 -6.36 9.18
N ALA A 225 -19.15 -5.12 8.73
CA ALA A 225 -19.84 -4.51 7.60
C ALA A 225 -19.59 -5.30 6.29
N HIS A 226 -18.37 -5.78 6.06
CA HIS A 226 -18.06 -6.66 4.94
C HIS A 226 -18.92 -7.92 4.98
N ASP A 227 -18.97 -8.60 6.12
CA ASP A 227 -19.70 -9.87 6.26
C ASP A 227 -21.21 -9.73 6.05
N VAL A 228 -21.78 -8.58 6.44
CA VAL A 228 -23.22 -8.30 6.30
C VAL A 228 -23.57 -7.75 4.92
N VAL A 229 -22.77 -6.83 4.37
CA VAL A 229 -23.14 -6.05 3.18
C VAL A 229 -22.48 -6.57 1.91
N LEU A 230 -21.16 -6.77 1.93
CA LEU A 230 -20.41 -7.11 0.71
C LEU A 230 -20.37 -8.60 0.45
N LYS A 231 -20.09 -9.42 1.47
CA LYS A 231 -19.92 -10.87 1.33
C LYS A 231 -21.09 -11.53 0.57
N PRO A 232 -22.38 -11.23 0.82
CA PRO A 232 -23.47 -11.82 0.06
C PRO A 232 -23.45 -11.53 -1.45
N VAL A 233 -22.82 -10.44 -1.86
CA VAL A 233 -22.77 -9.97 -3.26
C VAL A 233 -21.47 -10.40 -3.94
N VAL A 234 -20.36 -10.48 -3.21
CA VAL A 234 -19.02 -10.69 -3.79
C VAL A 234 -18.44 -12.08 -3.53
N ALA A 235 -19.02 -12.91 -2.67
CA ALA A 235 -18.43 -14.18 -2.22
C ALA A 235 -18.08 -15.12 -3.38
N ASP A 236 -18.96 -15.25 -4.37
CA ASP A 236 -18.78 -16.14 -5.52
C ASP A 236 -18.10 -15.44 -6.71
N THR A 237 -17.54 -14.25 -6.47
CA THR A 237 -16.85 -13.47 -7.51
C THR A 237 -15.33 -13.52 -7.31
N PRO A 238 -14.54 -13.32 -8.37
CA PRO A 238 -13.08 -13.22 -8.27
C PRO A 238 -12.60 -12.02 -7.41
N PHE A 239 -13.51 -11.15 -6.98
CA PHE A 239 -13.20 -9.96 -6.19
C PHE A 239 -13.41 -10.13 -4.67
N ALA A 240 -13.86 -11.31 -4.20
CA ALA A 240 -14.17 -11.55 -2.79
C ALA A 240 -13.01 -11.16 -1.85
N TRP A 241 -11.81 -11.65 -2.16
CA TRP A 241 -10.61 -11.35 -1.37
C TRP A 241 -10.22 -9.86 -1.42
N ILE A 242 -10.30 -9.24 -2.59
CA ILE A 242 -9.96 -7.82 -2.77
C ILE A 242 -10.91 -6.94 -1.96
N ALA A 243 -12.21 -7.25 -1.95
CA ALA A 243 -13.20 -6.52 -1.15
C ALA A 243 -12.87 -6.59 0.35
N LEU A 244 -12.64 -7.81 0.86
CA LEU A 244 -12.26 -8.02 2.26
C LEU A 244 -10.95 -7.29 2.61
N ALA A 245 -9.90 -7.48 1.81
CA ALA A 245 -8.60 -6.87 2.06
C ALA A 245 -8.69 -5.33 2.03
N THR A 246 -9.43 -4.76 1.08
CA THR A 246 -9.62 -3.31 0.95
C THR A 246 -10.42 -2.73 2.12
N MET A 247 -11.38 -3.46 2.68
CA MET A 247 -12.06 -2.99 3.90
C MET A 247 -11.16 -3.15 5.13
N ASN A 248 -10.45 -4.27 5.24
CA ASN A 248 -9.61 -4.59 6.39
C ASN A 248 -8.46 -3.59 6.59
N TYR A 249 -7.85 -3.11 5.49
CA TYR A 249 -6.69 -2.22 5.57
C TYR A 249 -7.00 -0.72 5.46
N LEU A 250 -8.26 -0.34 5.20
CA LEU A 250 -8.68 1.06 5.13
C LEU A 250 -8.36 1.86 6.41
N PRO A 251 -8.54 1.32 7.64
CA PRO A 251 -8.20 2.06 8.87
C PRO A 251 -6.72 2.45 8.95
N TYR A 252 -5.83 1.56 8.51
CA TYR A 252 -4.38 1.83 8.50
C TYR A 252 -4.03 2.90 7.45
N PHE A 253 -4.61 2.81 6.25
CA PHE A 253 -4.44 3.84 5.22
C PHE A 253 -4.94 5.20 5.68
N ALA A 254 -6.15 5.25 6.26
CA ALA A 254 -6.74 6.47 6.78
C ALA A 254 -5.90 7.08 7.92
N LEU A 255 -5.41 6.26 8.85
CA LEU A 255 -4.51 6.71 9.92
C LEU A 255 -3.21 7.30 9.37
N GLY A 256 -2.62 6.67 8.36
CA GLY A 256 -1.45 7.22 7.66
C GLY A 256 -1.73 8.59 7.05
N GLY A 257 -2.88 8.74 6.40
CA GLY A 257 -3.35 10.01 5.86
C GLY A 257 -3.54 11.07 6.96
N LEU A 258 -4.19 10.72 8.08
CA LEU A 258 -4.36 11.61 9.22
C LEU A 258 -3.03 12.00 9.87
N ALA A 259 -2.07 11.08 9.97
CA ALA A 259 -0.73 11.37 10.45
C ALA A 259 0.04 12.33 9.54
N MET A 260 -0.24 12.35 8.23
CA MET A 260 0.30 13.37 7.33
C MET A 260 -0.30 14.77 7.60
N LEU A 261 -1.56 14.83 8.05
CA LEU A 261 -2.27 16.08 8.32
C LEU A 261 -1.99 16.61 9.74
N ASP A 262 -1.73 15.74 10.71
CA ASP A 262 -1.58 16.08 12.13
C ASP A 262 -0.25 15.54 12.71
N ARG A 263 0.60 16.47 13.16
CA ARG A 263 1.93 16.14 13.70
C ARG A 263 1.88 15.40 15.04
N ARG A 264 0.81 15.56 15.84
CA ARG A 264 0.67 14.88 17.13
C ARG A 264 0.42 13.39 16.91
N LEU A 265 -0.44 13.05 15.94
CA LEU A 265 -0.66 11.66 15.54
C LEU A 265 0.62 11.03 14.97
N PHE A 266 1.31 11.74 14.07
CA PHE A 266 2.60 11.27 13.53
C PHE A 266 3.63 11.00 14.64
N ALA A 267 3.77 11.91 15.60
CA ALA A 267 4.68 11.74 16.73
C ALA A 267 4.25 10.59 17.65
N ALA A 268 2.94 10.33 17.82
CA ALA A 268 2.45 9.20 18.61
C ALA A 268 2.81 7.85 17.97
N LEU A 269 2.76 7.76 16.64
CA LEU A 269 3.16 6.55 15.89
C LEU A 269 4.67 6.25 15.94
N HIS A 270 5.50 7.22 16.33
CA HIS A 270 6.95 7.01 16.51
C HIS A 270 7.33 6.69 17.96
N ARG A 271 6.36 6.26 18.79
CA ARG A 271 6.62 5.84 20.18
C ARG A 271 6.70 4.33 20.29
N LEU A 272 7.70 3.85 21.04
CA LEU A 272 7.77 2.46 21.48
C LEU A 272 6.90 2.27 22.73
N SER A 273 5.97 1.31 22.69
CA SER A 273 5.22 0.89 23.87
C SER A 273 5.45 -0.59 24.13
N ILE A 274 6.38 -0.90 25.03
CA ILE A 274 6.66 -2.28 25.44
C ILE A 274 5.44 -2.89 26.13
N SER A 275 4.77 -2.13 27.00
CA SER A 275 3.52 -2.56 27.62
C SER A 275 2.42 -2.83 26.59
N GLY A 276 2.32 -2.03 25.53
CA GLY A 276 1.40 -2.25 24.42
C GLY A 276 1.67 -3.56 23.70
N LEU A 277 2.93 -3.81 23.35
CA LEU A 277 3.37 -5.06 22.72
C LEU A 277 3.08 -6.28 23.61
N LEU A 278 3.38 -6.21 24.91
CA LEU A 278 3.16 -7.31 25.84
C LEU A 278 1.67 -7.59 26.09
N ILE A 279 0.86 -6.55 26.29
CA ILE A 279 -0.58 -6.71 26.57
C ILE A 279 -1.32 -7.16 25.32
N ALA A 280 -1.13 -6.49 24.18
CA ALA A 280 -1.79 -6.88 22.94
C ALA A 280 -1.26 -8.21 22.40
N GLY A 281 0.05 -8.47 22.54
CA GLY A 281 0.68 -9.74 22.16
C GLY A 281 0.24 -10.89 23.05
N GLY A 282 0.22 -10.69 24.37
CA GLY A 282 -0.32 -11.66 25.32
C GLY A 282 -1.80 -11.92 25.11
N GLY A 283 -2.60 -10.88 24.86
CA GLY A 283 -4.01 -11.01 24.51
C GLY A 283 -4.24 -11.77 23.19
N TYR A 284 -3.42 -11.49 22.17
CA TYR A 284 -3.45 -12.19 20.88
C TYR A 284 -3.03 -13.67 21.04
N ALA A 285 -1.99 -13.96 21.81
CA ALA A 285 -1.60 -15.34 22.11
C ALA A 285 -2.70 -16.06 22.90
N ALA A 286 -3.25 -15.42 23.92
CA ALA A 286 -4.28 -16.00 24.76
C ALA A 286 -5.56 -16.36 23.97
N ILE A 287 -6.01 -15.49 23.07
CA ILE A 287 -7.18 -15.80 22.25
C ILE A 287 -6.92 -16.92 21.24
N ASN A 288 -5.70 -17.10 20.74
CA ASN A 288 -5.37 -18.23 19.87
C ASN A 288 -5.24 -19.56 20.65
N LEU A 289 -4.89 -19.53 21.93
CA LEU A 289 -4.73 -20.73 22.76
C LEU A 289 -6.04 -21.16 23.45
N TRP A 290 -6.87 -20.20 23.84
CA TRP A 290 -8.06 -20.43 24.68
C TRP A 290 -9.35 -19.85 24.08
N GLY A 291 -9.31 -19.36 22.83
CA GLY A 291 -10.45 -18.73 22.17
C GLY A 291 -11.64 -19.67 21.99
N ASP A 292 -11.40 -20.96 21.79
CA ASP A 292 -12.44 -21.99 21.63
C ASP A 292 -13.36 -22.13 22.84
N LEU A 293 -12.95 -21.60 24.01
CA LEU A 293 -13.76 -21.57 25.23
C LEU A 293 -14.80 -20.44 25.23
N LEU A 294 -14.69 -19.48 24.31
CA LEU A 294 -15.57 -18.33 24.21
C LEU A 294 -16.68 -18.54 23.17
N PRO A 295 -17.84 -17.86 23.30
CA PRO A 295 -18.80 -17.79 22.21
C PRO A 295 -18.15 -17.21 20.96
N ARG A 296 -18.38 -17.82 19.79
CA ARG A 296 -17.75 -17.43 18.50
C ARG A 296 -17.76 -15.93 18.19
N ALA A 297 -18.84 -15.24 18.53
CA ALA A 297 -18.95 -13.79 18.31
C ALA A 297 -17.98 -12.98 19.18
N LEU A 298 -17.83 -13.38 20.45
CA LEU A 298 -16.89 -12.77 21.40
C LEU A 298 -15.46 -13.13 21.01
N GLU A 299 -15.18 -14.41 20.75
CA GLU A 299 -13.88 -14.91 20.30
C GLU A 299 -13.36 -14.09 19.11
N ARG A 300 -14.16 -13.99 18.04
CA ARG A 300 -13.80 -13.25 16.83
C ARG A 300 -13.56 -11.77 17.11
N THR A 301 -14.41 -11.15 17.94
CA THR A 301 -14.27 -9.72 18.28
C THR A 301 -12.98 -9.47 19.07
N VAL A 302 -12.68 -10.29 20.07
CA VAL A 302 -11.45 -10.21 20.86
C VAL A 302 -10.23 -10.48 19.98
N TYR A 303 -10.29 -11.51 19.12
CA TYR A 303 -9.21 -11.85 18.17
C TYR A 303 -8.83 -10.64 17.30
N TRP A 304 -9.79 -10.06 16.58
CA TRP A 304 -9.51 -8.94 15.68
C TRP A 304 -9.13 -7.66 16.44
N THR A 305 -9.64 -7.50 17.67
CA THR A 305 -9.26 -6.36 18.51
C THR A 305 -7.81 -6.46 18.96
N MET A 306 -7.43 -7.60 19.58
CA MET A 306 -6.05 -7.83 20.06
C MET A 306 -5.06 -7.83 18.90
N ARG A 307 -5.40 -8.48 17.79
CA ARG A 307 -4.58 -8.49 16.57
C ARG A 307 -4.41 -7.09 16.00
N GLY A 308 -5.48 -6.30 15.89
CA GLY A 308 -5.43 -4.93 15.38
C GLY A 308 -4.56 -4.00 16.24
N MET A 309 -4.69 -4.11 17.57
CA MET A 309 -3.85 -3.38 18.52
C MET A 309 -2.39 -3.80 18.43
N LEU A 310 -2.11 -5.11 18.40
CA LEU A 310 -0.76 -5.66 18.27
C LEU A 310 -0.07 -5.15 17.01
N ILE A 311 -0.77 -5.21 15.87
CA ILE A 311 -0.28 -4.68 14.59
C ILE A 311 0.14 -3.21 14.75
N LEU A 312 -0.68 -2.34 15.36
CA LEU A 312 -0.32 -0.93 15.48
C LEU A 312 0.88 -0.70 16.42
N PHE A 313 0.99 -1.47 17.50
CA PHE A 313 2.16 -1.41 18.37
C PHE A 313 3.43 -1.90 17.67
N ILE A 314 3.35 -2.95 16.86
CA ILE A 314 4.48 -3.42 16.04
C ILE A 314 4.88 -2.35 15.02
N ILE A 315 3.92 -1.78 14.29
CA ILE A 315 4.20 -0.68 13.34
C ILE A 315 4.88 0.49 14.05
N SER A 316 4.39 0.87 15.23
CA SER A 316 4.96 2.01 15.97
C SER A 316 6.37 1.72 16.49
N ALA A 317 6.62 0.49 16.93
CA ALA A 317 7.97 0.03 17.29
C ALA A 317 8.92 0.05 16.08
N LEU A 318 8.45 -0.37 14.90
CA LEU A 318 9.21 -0.30 13.66
C LEU A 318 9.47 1.15 13.23
N MET A 319 8.49 2.04 13.31
CA MET A 319 8.68 3.46 13.00
C MET A 319 9.70 4.11 13.94
N TRP A 320 9.60 3.86 15.25
CA TRP A 320 10.58 4.29 16.25
C TRP A 320 12.00 3.76 15.94
N ALA A 321 12.12 2.47 15.63
CA ALA A 321 13.39 1.83 15.31
C ALA A 321 14.03 2.44 14.04
N PHE A 322 13.25 2.55 12.96
CA PHE A 322 13.74 3.05 11.69
C PHE A 322 14.07 4.55 11.75
N GLU A 323 13.34 5.34 12.53
CA GLU A 323 13.69 6.73 12.79
C GLU A 323 15.04 6.85 13.51
N ARG A 324 15.32 5.95 14.45
CA ARG A 324 16.58 5.98 15.22
C ARG A 324 17.79 5.49 14.41
N TRP A 325 17.62 4.44 13.61
CA TRP A 325 18.75 3.75 12.97
C TRP A 325 18.87 3.98 11.45
N PHE A 326 17.77 4.34 10.78
CA PHE A 326 17.71 4.42 9.31
C PHE A 326 17.24 5.79 8.78
N ASN A 327 17.41 6.86 9.56
CA ASN A 327 17.00 8.21 9.18
C ASN A 327 18.15 9.06 8.59
N LYS A 328 19.04 8.43 7.82
CA LYS A 328 20.16 9.09 7.14
C LYS A 328 20.17 8.74 5.65
N PRO A 329 20.62 9.65 4.77
CA PRO A 329 20.80 9.32 3.37
C PRO A 329 21.83 8.18 3.23
N SER A 330 21.47 7.17 2.45
CA SER A 330 22.37 6.06 2.12
C SER A 330 22.20 5.71 0.63
N PRO A 331 23.29 5.49 -0.13
CA PRO A 331 23.22 5.02 -1.51
C PRO A 331 22.53 3.66 -1.61
N VAL A 332 22.81 2.76 -0.67
CA VAL A 332 22.20 1.43 -0.58
C VAL A 332 20.70 1.56 -0.36
N LEU A 333 20.28 2.40 0.60
CA LEU A 333 18.87 2.68 0.86
C LEU A 333 18.19 3.31 -0.37
N SER A 334 18.86 4.23 -1.04
CA SER A 334 18.31 4.90 -2.22
C SER A 334 18.08 3.92 -3.37
N PHE A 335 19.01 2.99 -3.58
CA PHE A 335 18.86 1.90 -4.54
C PHE A 335 17.73 0.94 -4.13
N ALA A 336 17.73 0.49 -2.87
CA ALA A 336 16.70 -0.37 -2.31
C ALA A 336 15.29 0.21 -2.51
N VAL A 337 15.10 1.50 -2.22
CA VAL A 337 13.81 2.20 -2.40
C VAL A 337 13.44 2.36 -3.87
N ASP A 338 14.41 2.57 -4.77
CA ASP A 338 14.18 2.65 -6.21
C ASP A 338 13.76 1.28 -6.79
N ALA A 339 14.38 0.20 -6.30
CA ALA A 339 14.18 -1.18 -6.72
C ALA A 339 12.95 -1.86 -6.09
N ALA A 340 12.50 -1.40 -4.91
CA ALA A 340 11.44 -2.04 -4.14
C ALA A 340 10.18 -2.35 -4.96
N PHE A 341 9.80 -1.46 -5.87
CA PHE A 341 8.59 -1.67 -6.68
C PHE A 341 8.79 -2.72 -7.78
N SER A 342 9.98 -2.80 -8.40
CA SER A 342 10.30 -3.89 -9.32
C SER A 342 10.39 -5.23 -8.56
N PHE A 343 11.02 -5.23 -7.39
CA PHE A 343 11.06 -6.40 -6.52
C PHE A 343 9.64 -6.90 -6.21
N TYR A 344 8.76 -6.00 -5.78
CA TYR A 344 7.35 -6.31 -5.54
C TYR A 344 6.69 -6.99 -6.74
N ILE A 345 6.85 -6.47 -7.96
CA ILE A 345 6.18 -7.04 -9.13
C ILE A 345 6.68 -8.47 -9.43
N PHE A 346 8.00 -8.68 -9.45
CA PHE A 346 8.59 -9.89 -10.02
C PHE A 346 8.92 -11.00 -9.02
N HIS A 347 8.98 -10.72 -7.71
CA HIS A 347 9.51 -11.70 -6.74
C HIS A 347 8.71 -13.01 -6.68
N LEU A 348 7.38 -13.01 -6.66
CA LEU A 348 6.61 -14.27 -6.54
C LEU A 348 6.79 -15.19 -7.75
N GLY A 349 6.73 -14.67 -8.98
CA GLY A 349 7.04 -15.47 -10.17
C GLY A 349 8.48 -15.99 -10.12
N THR A 350 9.42 -15.17 -9.64
CA THR A 350 10.81 -15.60 -9.45
C THR A 350 10.96 -16.70 -8.39
N VAL A 351 10.15 -16.68 -7.32
CA VAL A 351 10.13 -17.74 -6.30
C VAL A 351 9.85 -19.09 -6.96
N PHE A 352 8.78 -19.21 -7.74
CA PHE A 352 8.43 -20.48 -8.39
C PHE A 352 9.41 -20.85 -9.50
N ALA A 353 9.94 -19.88 -10.25
CA ALA A 353 11.00 -20.15 -11.23
C ALA A 353 12.26 -20.71 -10.58
N VAL A 354 12.69 -20.15 -9.44
CA VAL A 354 13.84 -20.65 -8.67
C VAL A 354 13.52 -22.01 -8.06
N ALA A 355 12.32 -22.22 -7.53
CA ALA A 355 11.91 -23.52 -6.98
C ALA A 355 12.03 -24.63 -8.04
N LEU A 356 11.49 -24.40 -9.24
CA LEU A 356 11.60 -25.30 -10.39
C LEU A 356 13.05 -25.52 -10.83
N LEU A 357 13.89 -24.47 -10.83
CA LEU A 357 15.30 -24.58 -11.16
C LEU A 357 16.07 -25.45 -10.16
N LEU A 358 15.71 -25.40 -8.87
CA LEU A 358 16.34 -26.17 -7.80
C LEU A 358 15.78 -27.60 -7.69
N GLN A 359 14.62 -27.88 -8.29
CA GLN A 359 13.94 -29.18 -8.21
C GLN A 359 14.83 -30.38 -8.59
N PRO A 360 15.63 -30.35 -9.68
CA PRO A 360 16.48 -31.48 -10.06
C PRO A 360 17.60 -31.80 -9.06
N LEU A 361 17.94 -30.85 -8.17
CA LEU A 361 18.95 -31.05 -7.13
C LEU A 361 18.43 -31.93 -5.98
N GLY A 362 17.13 -32.25 -5.94
CA GLY A 362 16.54 -33.13 -4.93
C GLY A 362 16.65 -32.58 -3.51
N LEU A 363 16.71 -31.25 -3.35
CA LEU A 363 16.80 -30.60 -2.04
C LEU A 363 15.52 -30.84 -1.22
N SER A 364 15.67 -30.84 0.10
CA SER A 364 14.51 -30.76 0.99
C SER A 364 13.75 -29.44 0.77
N ILE A 365 12.49 -29.37 1.18
CA ILE A 365 11.68 -28.15 1.04
C ILE A 365 12.34 -26.94 1.71
N HIS A 366 12.98 -27.15 2.87
CA HIS A 366 13.75 -26.11 3.56
C HIS A 366 15.03 -25.73 2.81
N GLY A 367 15.69 -26.68 2.14
CA GLY A 367 16.84 -26.40 1.27
C GLY A 367 16.45 -25.55 0.06
N THR A 368 15.33 -25.89 -0.60
CA THR A 368 14.75 -25.10 -1.68
C THR A 368 14.36 -23.69 -1.19
N TYR A 369 13.72 -23.60 -0.03
CA TYR A 369 13.37 -22.32 0.60
C TYR A 369 14.60 -21.47 0.91
N ALA A 370 15.67 -22.04 1.48
CA ALA A 370 16.93 -21.32 1.72
C ALA A 370 17.55 -20.81 0.40
N GLY A 371 17.52 -21.62 -0.66
CA GLY A 371 17.93 -21.20 -2.00
C GLY A 371 17.10 -20.02 -2.52
N ILE A 372 15.78 -20.06 -2.35
CA ILE A 372 14.86 -18.96 -2.72
C ILE A 372 15.20 -17.65 -2.00
N LEU A 373 15.47 -17.69 -0.69
CA LEU A 373 15.80 -16.50 0.10
C LEU A 373 17.06 -15.78 -0.40
N VAL A 374 17.96 -16.49 -1.08
CA VAL A 374 19.20 -15.92 -1.64
C VAL A 374 19.01 -15.54 -3.11
N LEU A 375 18.52 -16.48 -3.93
CA LEU A 375 18.49 -16.33 -5.38
C LEU A 375 17.41 -15.36 -5.85
N VAL A 376 16.25 -15.29 -5.18
CA VAL A 376 15.17 -14.38 -5.59
C VAL A 376 15.56 -12.92 -5.43
N PRO A 377 16.12 -12.45 -4.29
CA PRO A 377 16.59 -11.07 -4.19
C PRO A 377 17.72 -10.77 -5.17
N LEU A 378 18.69 -11.68 -5.34
CA LEU A 378 19.77 -11.48 -6.31
C LEU A 378 19.22 -11.30 -7.73
N PHE A 379 18.32 -12.17 -8.17
CA PHE A 379 17.72 -12.10 -9.50
C PHE A 379 16.89 -10.83 -9.68
N THR A 380 15.96 -10.54 -8.77
CA THR A 380 15.04 -9.40 -8.91
C THR A 380 15.75 -8.04 -8.80
N LEU A 381 16.77 -7.92 -7.95
CA LEU A 381 17.59 -6.71 -7.86
C LEU A 381 18.47 -6.54 -9.11
N SER A 382 19.00 -7.63 -9.66
CA SER A 382 19.76 -7.61 -10.92
C SER A 382 18.87 -7.24 -12.10
N LEU A 383 17.67 -7.83 -12.19
CA LEU A 383 16.64 -7.49 -13.18
C LEU A 383 16.30 -6.00 -13.11
N HIS A 384 16.16 -5.44 -11.91
CA HIS A 384 15.95 -4.02 -11.74
C HIS A 384 17.16 -3.20 -12.23
N ALA A 385 18.37 -3.52 -11.77
CA ALA A 385 19.57 -2.74 -12.03
C ALA A 385 19.97 -2.73 -13.51
N PHE A 386 19.91 -3.88 -14.19
CA PHE A 386 20.45 -4.06 -15.53
C PHE A 386 19.40 -3.97 -16.65
N ILE A 387 18.11 -4.20 -16.36
CA ILE A 387 17.07 -4.27 -17.39
C ILE A 387 16.00 -3.19 -17.17
N ILE A 388 15.33 -3.18 -16.02
CA ILE A 388 14.18 -2.28 -15.81
C ILE A 388 14.62 -0.83 -15.67
N LYS A 389 15.65 -0.54 -14.86
CA LYS A 389 16.11 0.82 -14.59
C LYS A 389 16.73 1.50 -15.82
N PRO A 390 17.55 0.83 -16.65
CA PRO A 390 18.15 1.46 -17.83
C PRO A 390 17.16 1.69 -18.98
N VAL A 391 16.17 0.81 -19.16
CA VAL A 391 15.22 0.88 -20.29
C VAL A 391 14.03 1.79 -19.92
N PRO A 392 13.86 2.98 -20.54
CA PRO A 392 12.83 3.94 -20.12
C PRO A 392 11.40 3.41 -20.22
N ALA A 393 11.12 2.59 -21.23
CA ALA A 393 9.81 1.96 -21.40
C ALA A 393 9.48 1.01 -20.24
N LEU A 394 10.41 0.11 -19.89
CA LEU A 394 10.22 -0.83 -18.77
C LEU A 394 10.15 -0.10 -17.43
N ARG A 395 10.96 0.94 -17.23
CA ARG A 395 10.90 1.79 -16.03
C ARG A 395 9.56 2.49 -15.88
N PHE A 396 8.98 2.95 -16.98
CA PHE A 396 7.65 3.56 -16.96
C PHE A 396 6.56 2.51 -16.74
N ILE A 397 6.59 1.40 -17.48
CA ILE A 397 5.60 0.33 -17.41
C ILE A 397 5.57 -0.29 -16.02
N PHE A 398 6.72 -0.73 -15.50
CA PHE A 398 6.78 -1.48 -14.25
C PHE A 398 7.02 -0.61 -13.02
N ASN A 399 7.55 0.61 -13.14
CA ASN A 399 7.78 1.47 -11.96
C ASN A 399 6.99 2.79 -11.98
N GLY A 400 6.21 3.06 -13.03
CA GLY A 400 5.47 4.30 -13.19
C GLY A 400 6.34 5.56 -13.26
N LYS A 401 7.67 5.38 -13.41
CA LYS A 401 8.66 6.45 -13.40
C LYS A 401 9.03 6.81 -14.83
N ARG A 402 8.73 8.05 -15.22
CA ARG A 402 9.18 8.60 -16.50
C ARG A 402 10.69 8.86 -16.47
N PRO A 403 11.39 8.73 -17.60
CA PRO A 403 12.76 9.24 -17.71
C PRO A 403 12.76 10.74 -17.38
N ALA A 404 13.76 11.18 -16.60
CA ALA A 404 13.94 12.60 -16.33
C ALA A 404 14.05 13.35 -17.65
N ARG A 405 13.25 14.41 -17.84
CA ARG A 405 13.36 15.27 -19.01
C ARG A 405 14.79 15.82 -19.03
N ARG A 406 15.55 15.55 -20.09
CA ARG A 406 16.86 16.19 -20.29
C ARG A 406 16.64 17.71 -20.16
N PRO A 407 17.44 18.44 -19.35
CA PRO A 407 17.38 19.89 -19.36
C PRO A 407 17.53 20.36 -20.81
N ALA A 408 16.64 21.25 -21.27
CA ALA A 408 16.82 21.88 -22.56
C ALA A 408 18.21 22.53 -22.58
N PRO A 409 19.01 22.37 -23.64
CA PRO A 409 20.29 23.06 -23.72
C PRO A 409 20.03 24.55 -23.52
N ALA A 410 20.72 25.15 -22.56
CA ALA A 410 20.65 26.58 -22.32
C ALA A 410 20.95 27.26 -23.65
N GLN A 411 19.97 27.99 -24.19
CA GLN A 411 20.24 28.90 -25.30
C GLN A 411 21.25 29.90 -24.76
N GLY A 412 22.49 29.81 -25.27
CA GLY A 412 23.54 30.76 -24.91
C GLY A 412 23.08 32.18 -25.27
N PRO A 413 23.52 33.21 -24.51
CA PRO A 413 23.22 34.59 -24.85
C PRO A 413 23.74 34.88 -26.26
N ALA A 414 22.85 35.42 -27.10
CA ALA A 414 23.13 35.86 -28.46
C ALA A 414 24.08 37.07 -28.49
#